data_AF-R7LWR2-F1
#
_entry.id   AF-R7LWR2-F1
#
_cell.length_a   1.000
_cell.length_b   1.000
_cell.length_c   1.000
_cell.angle_alpha   90.00
_cell.angle_beta   90.00
_cell.angle_gamma   90.00
#
_symmetry.space_group_name_H-M   'P 1'
#
loop_
_entity.id
_entity.type
_entity.pdbx_description
1 polymer ?
#
loop_
_entity_poly.entity_id
_entity_poly.type
_entity_poly.pdbx_seq_one_letter_code
_entity_poly.pdbx_strand_id
1 'polypeptide(L)'
;MKNLFKAILSLMVFCLAAAPSFAFPDVSDNYWAASQIKILSEKGVIVGYPDGTFKPDANVTRAEFAAMAIRALGQEHTKVAQPVHFTDIDENYWAFQDIQKAVYFDLISNTKANELFRPEDSVSRAESLSVAVNALTTEQISPAKAKEVLERKYIDANTVPEWFLIPAGKAEILGMIVVVPSAQKAALEADRPATRAEVAAILFNMMEEAKLNPNAKLAEAMRKKTGEGFVVENATVQGSVGTIPAGTILPVRMNSYISSQTSEGGAMYTARVPQNYVTPEKFILIREGAGLSGQLLDVRAGKYFVRNGVLVLKNSLITTENDQTTTFNATAEIKKDRNWFMKFVRWAFKGEKLEVPAEGTANMRLLQPLKIDLTNGWIYEN
;
A
#
# COMPACT_ATOMS: atom_id res chain seq x y z
N MET A 1 47.15 -6.12 42.52
CA MET A 1 47.60 -4.89 41.83
C MET A 1 47.55 -5.13 40.34
N LYS A 2 46.83 -4.26 39.61
CA LYS A 2 46.70 -4.15 38.15
C LYS A 2 45.74 -5.16 37.49
N ASN A 3 44.61 -4.81 36.88
CA ASN A 3 43.89 -3.55 36.73
C ASN A 3 42.40 -3.89 36.66
N LEU A 4 41.77 -3.68 37.81
CA LEU A 4 40.34 -3.60 38.05
C LEU A 4 39.83 -2.27 37.48
N PHE A 5 39.60 -2.17 36.17
CA PHE A 5 38.94 -1.02 35.52
C PHE A 5 38.44 -1.42 34.12
N LYS A 6 37.24 -2.01 34.03
CA LYS A 6 36.46 -2.18 32.78
C LYS A 6 34.99 -2.52 33.08
N ALA A 7 34.45 -1.90 34.13
CA ALA A 7 33.01 -1.81 34.37
C ALA A 7 32.65 -0.32 34.32
N ILE A 8 31.47 -0.03 33.75
CA ILE A 8 30.92 1.29 33.40
C ILE A 8 31.23 1.71 31.95
N LEU A 9 30.50 1.11 31.02
CA LEU A 9 29.97 1.79 29.84
C LEU A 9 28.52 1.29 29.69
N SER A 10 27.64 1.69 30.60
CA SER A 10 26.64 2.73 30.31
C SER A 10 26.08 2.60 28.89
N LEU A 11 25.06 1.77 28.76
CA LEU A 11 23.78 2.12 28.13
C LEU A 11 23.87 3.28 27.12
N MET A 12 24.18 2.95 25.87
CA MET A 12 23.80 3.78 24.73
C MET A 12 23.11 2.88 23.72
N VAL A 13 21.91 2.43 24.10
CA VAL A 13 20.89 2.11 23.11
C VAL A 13 20.56 3.45 22.46
N PHE A 14 21.25 3.78 21.38
CA PHE A 14 20.76 4.77 20.44
C PHE A 14 19.57 4.12 19.75
N CYS A 15 18.42 4.20 20.39
CA CYS A 15 17.15 4.07 19.70
C CYS A 15 17.06 5.33 18.82
N LEU A 16 17.69 5.28 17.66
CA LEU A 16 17.23 6.06 16.51
C LEU A 16 15.89 5.44 16.13
N ALA A 17 14.85 5.78 16.89
CA ALA A 17 13.54 5.93 16.31
C ALA A 17 13.68 7.12 15.36
N ALA A 18 14.19 6.86 14.14
CA ALA A 18 14.08 7.80 13.06
C ALA A 18 12.58 8.02 12.86
N ALA A 19 12.10 9.19 13.25
CA ALA A 19 10.82 9.67 12.76
C ALA A 19 10.89 9.67 11.22
N PRO A 20 9.85 9.22 10.51
CA PRO A 20 9.88 9.19 9.05
C PRO A 20 9.89 10.63 8.54
N SER A 21 11.07 11.12 8.17
CA SER A 21 11.25 12.35 7.43
C SER A 21 11.27 11.99 5.95
N PHE A 22 10.09 11.94 5.31
CA PHE A 22 9.92 11.71 3.86
C PHE A 22 10.37 12.93 3.02
N ALA A 23 11.51 13.52 3.35
CA ALA A 23 12.11 14.62 2.60
C ALA A 23 13.54 14.22 2.22
N PHE A 24 13.76 14.06 0.92
CA PHE A 24 15.08 13.75 0.38
C PHE A 24 15.94 15.03 0.39
N PRO A 25 17.17 15.01 0.96
CA PRO A 25 18.00 16.20 1.07
C PRO A 25 18.37 16.86 -0.26
N ASP A 26 18.35 16.10 -1.35
CA ASP A 26 18.64 16.52 -2.71
C ASP A 26 17.38 16.91 -3.52
N VAL A 27 16.21 16.96 -2.87
CA VAL A 27 14.96 17.44 -3.46
C VAL A 27 14.46 18.60 -2.60
N SER A 28 14.63 19.83 -3.08
CA SER A 28 14.11 21.01 -2.37
C SER A 28 12.58 21.07 -2.42
N ASP A 29 11.95 21.72 -1.44
CA ASP A 29 10.48 21.86 -1.39
C ASP A 29 9.89 22.57 -2.62
N ASN A 30 10.70 23.44 -3.27
CA ASN A 30 10.33 24.16 -4.49
C ASN A 30 10.74 23.42 -5.76
N TYR A 31 11.30 22.22 -5.67
CA TYR A 31 11.61 21.40 -6.84
C TYR A 31 10.30 21.02 -7.54
N TRP A 32 10.27 21.11 -8.86
CA TRP A 32 9.03 21.02 -9.65
C TRP A 32 8.27 19.70 -9.46
N ALA A 33 8.99 18.62 -9.12
CA ALA A 33 8.44 17.29 -8.84
C ALA A 33 8.34 16.96 -7.34
N ALA A 34 8.64 17.89 -6.43
CA ALA A 34 8.76 17.61 -4.99
C ALA A 34 7.49 16.96 -4.41
N SER A 35 6.32 17.48 -4.80
CA SER A 35 5.03 16.97 -4.34
C SER A 35 4.79 15.53 -4.80
N GLN A 36 5.04 15.24 -6.09
CA GLN A 36 4.86 13.92 -6.68
C GLN A 36 5.84 12.92 -6.05
N ILE A 37 7.11 13.31 -5.89
CA ILE A 37 8.13 12.49 -5.23
C ILE A 37 7.72 12.17 -3.80
N LYS A 38 7.27 13.17 -3.03
CA LYS A 38 6.82 12.98 -1.65
C LYS A 38 5.64 12.01 -1.57
N ILE A 39 4.60 12.21 -2.38
CA ILE A 39 3.40 11.36 -2.37
C ILE A 39 3.73 9.92 -2.77
N LEU A 40 4.53 9.73 -3.82
CA LEU A 40 4.93 8.39 -4.26
C LEU A 40 5.85 7.71 -3.24
N SER A 41 6.70 8.45 -2.54
CA SER A 41 7.55 7.91 -1.48
C SER A 41 6.73 7.49 -0.27
N GLU A 42 5.75 8.30 0.15
CA GLU A 42 4.80 7.97 1.22
C GLU A 42 3.96 6.72 0.89
N LYS A 43 3.69 6.49 -0.39
CA LYS A 43 2.99 5.29 -0.89
C LYS A 43 3.91 4.08 -1.10
N GLY A 44 5.22 4.21 -0.88
CA GLY A 44 6.18 3.14 -1.12
C GLY A 44 6.39 2.79 -2.60
N VAL A 45 5.91 3.62 -3.53
CA VAL A 45 6.07 3.42 -4.97
C VAL A 45 7.51 3.65 -5.40
N ILE A 46 8.14 4.68 -4.82
CA ILE A 46 9.53 5.04 -5.02
C ILE A 46 10.28 5.01 -3.68
N VAL A 47 11.54 4.62 -3.71
CA VAL A 47 12.40 4.53 -2.54
C VAL A 47 13.70 5.26 -2.82
N GLY A 48 14.20 6.00 -1.83
CA GLY A 48 15.51 6.64 -1.90
C GLY A 48 16.68 5.66 -1.81
N TYR A 49 17.88 6.18 -1.97
CA TYR A 49 19.11 5.41 -1.83
C TYR A 49 19.50 5.24 -0.36
N PRO A 50 20.39 4.28 -0.03
CA PRO A 50 20.87 4.09 1.35
C PRO A 50 21.58 5.31 1.95
N ASP A 51 22.06 6.23 1.10
CA ASP A 51 22.66 7.50 1.49
C ASP A 51 21.62 8.58 1.86
N GLY A 52 20.32 8.26 1.78
CA GLY A 52 19.21 9.14 2.09
C GLY A 52 18.76 10.05 0.94
N THR A 53 19.38 9.97 -0.24
CA THR A 53 19.06 10.81 -1.40
C THR A 53 18.03 10.18 -2.33
N PHE A 54 17.41 10.98 -3.21
CA PHE A 54 16.51 10.50 -4.26
C PHE A 54 17.16 10.37 -5.64
N LYS A 55 18.14 11.22 -5.94
CA LYS A 55 18.83 11.41 -7.21
C LYS A 55 17.86 11.77 -8.34
N PRO A 56 17.16 12.93 -8.26
CA PRO A 56 16.07 13.26 -9.18
C PRO A 56 16.49 13.32 -10.66
N ASP A 57 17.76 13.68 -10.93
CA ASP A 57 18.29 13.82 -12.30
C ASP A 57 18.95 12.53 -12.82
N ALA A 58 19.02 11.46 -12.01
CA ALA A 58 19.54 10.18 -12.46
C ALA A 58 18.53 9.48 -13.39
N ASN A 59 19.03 8.73 -14.38
CA ASN A 59 18.18 7.95 -15.26
C ASN A 59 17.59 6.73 -14.54
N VAL A 60 16.49 6.22 -15.08
CA VAL A 60 15.81 5.02 -14.59
C VAL A 60 15.96 3.90 -15.61
N THR A 61 16.29 2.69 -15.16
CA THR A 61 16.32 1.50 -16.03
C THR A 61 14.90 1.02 -16.35
N ARG A 62 14.72 0.30 -17.45
CA ARG A 62 13.41 -0.27 -17.83
C ARG A 62 12.86 -1.24 -16.77
N ALA A 63 13.73 -1.99 -16.12
CA ALA A 63 13.36 -2.88 -15.00
C ALA A 63 12.86 -2.10 -13.78
N GLU A 64 13.57 -1.05 -13.36
CA GLU A 64 13.13 -0.16 -12.27
C GLU A 64 11.82 0.51 -12.60
N PHE A 65 11.66 1.00 -13.83
CA PHE A 65 10.43 1.63 -14.29
C PHE A 65 9.23 0.68 -14.23
N ALA A 66 9.37 -0.56 -14.72
CA ALA A 66 8.31 -1.56 -14.66
C ALA A 66 7.90 -1.85 -13.20
N ALA A 67 8.88 -2.02 -12.31
CA ALA A 67 8.61 -2.24 -10.89
C ALA A 67 7.90 -1.05 -10.22
N MET A 68 8.32 0.19 -10.51
CA MET A 68 7.65 1.39 -10.01
C MET A 68 6.24 1.54 -10.58
N ALA A 69 6.01 1.23 -11.86
CA ALA A 69 4.68 1.30 -12.49
C ALA A 69 3.69 0.31 -11.84
N ILE A 70 4.12 -0.92 -11.59
CA ILE A 70 3.30 -1.93 -10.90
C ILE A 70 2.97 -1.52 -9.48
N ARG A 71 3.93 -0.96 -8.74
CA ARG A 71 3.68 -0.40 -7.39
C ARG A 71 2.73 0.78 -7.43
N ALA A 72 2.89 1.70 -8.39
CA ALA A 72 2.00 2.85 -8.55
C ALA A 72 0.54 2.44 -8.77
N LEU A 73 0.31 1.30 -9.42
CA LEU A 73 -1.01 0.73 -9.69
C LEU A 73 -1.50 -0.23 -8.58
N GLY A 74 -0.68 -0.48 -7.55
CA GLY A 74 -0.99 -1.39 -6.43
C GLY A 74 -1.18 -2.85 -6.86
N GLN A 75 -0.44 -3.30 -7.87
CA GLN A 75 -0.58 -4.62 -8.52
C GLN A 75 0.54 -5.61 -8.20
N GLU A 76 1.36 -5.37 -7.18
CA GLU A 76 2.53 -6.16 -6.82
C GLU A 76 2.21 -7.63 -6.53
N HIS A 77 0.99 -7.91 -6.09
CA HIS A 77 0.55 -9.26 -5.68
C HIS A 77 -0.32 -9.95 -6.72
N THR A 78 -0.50 -9.36 -7.90
CA THR A 78 -1.29 -9.97 -8.97
C THR A 78 -0.61 -11.25 -9.46
N LYS A 79 -1.40 -12.33 -9.54
CA LYS A 79 -0.97 -13.60 -10.11
C LYS A 79 -1.08 -13.54 -11.64
N VAL A 80 0.05 -13.78 -12.30
CA VAL A 80 0.11 -13.85 -13.76
C VAL A 80 -0.21 -15.28 -14.20
N ALA A 81 -1.34 -15.47 -14.88
CA ALA A 81 -1.82 -16.80 -15.27
C ALA A 81 -0.98 -17.46 -16.37
N GLN A 82 -0.37 -16.67 -17.25
CA GLN A 82 0.47 -17.12 -18.36
C GLN A 82 1.70 -16.22 -18.46
N PRO A 83 2.81 -16.58 -17.77
CA PRO A 83 4.03 -15.79 -17.84
C PRO A 83 4.66 -15.85 -19.23
N VAL A 84 5.22 -14.73 -19.67
CA VAL A 84 5.93 -14.59 -20.95
C VAL A 84 7.40 -14.97 -20.77
N HIS A 85 7.96 -15.78 -21.65
CA HIS A 85 9.39 -16.07 -21.59
C HIS A 85 10.19 -14.94 -22.25
N PHE A 86 11.06 -14.28 -21.47
CA PHE A 86 12.03 -13.31 -21.97
C PHE A 86 13.34 -14.01 -22.27
N THR A 87 13.98 -13.66 -23.37
CA THR A 87 15.26 -14.24 -23.79
C THR A 87 16.46 -13.64 -23.05
N ASP A 88 16.30 -12.43 -22.51
CA ASP A 88 17.31 -11.62 -21.84
C ASP A 88 17.02 -11.35 -20.35
N ILE A 89 16.04 -12.05 -19.77
CA ILE A 89 15.73 -11.94 -18.35
C ILE A 89 15.60 -13.33 -17.74
N ASP A 90 16.46 -13.63 -16.76
CA ASP A 90 16.38 -14.86 -15.96
C ASP A 90 15.16 -14.81 -15.01
N GLU A 91 14.56 -15.97 -14.71
CA GLU A 91 13.41 -16.06 -13.79
C GLU A 91 13.74 -15.59 -12.36
N ASN A 92 15.01 -15.64 -11.96
CA ASN A 92 15.50 -15.16 -10.66
C ASN A 92 15.90 -13.68 -10.69
N TYR A 93 15.79 -13.01 -11.84
CA TYR A 93 16.05 -11.57 -11.91
C TYR A 93 15.09 -10.81 -11.00
N TRP A 94 15.61 -9.86 -10.22
CA TRP A 94 14.86 -9.21 -9.13
C TRP A 94 13.55 -8.56 -9.59
N ALA A 95 13.50 -8.04 -10.82
CA ALA A 95 12.32 -7.40 -11.40
C ALA A 95 11.49 -8.34 -12.28
N PHE A 96 11.87 -9.62 -12.43
CA PHE A 96 11.21 -10.55 -13.35
C PHE A 96 9.69 -10.56 -13.15
N GLN A 97 9.23 -10.69 -11.89
CA GLN A 97 7.81 -10.71 -11.57
C GLN A 97 7.08 -9.41 -11.89
N ASP A 98 7.73 -8.25 -11.71
CA ASP A 98 7.11 -6.96 -12.00
C ASP A 98 7.06 -6.69 -13.50
N ILE A 99 8.08 -7.12 -14.25
CA ILE A 99 8.10 -7.09 -15.71
C ILE A 99 6.98 -7.99 -16.27
N GLN A 100 6.81 -9.21 -15.74
CA GLN A 100 5.69 -10.10 -16.10
C GLN A 100 4.34 -9.42 -15.90
N LYS A 101 4.13 -8.76 -14.75
CA LYS A 101 2.90 -8.05 -14.45
C LYS A 101 2.69 -6.86 -15.39
N ALA A 102 3.74 -6.11 -15.71
CA ALA A 102 3.64 -4.96 -16.61
C ALA A 102 3.22 -5.39 -18.03
N VAL A 103 3.69 -6.54 -18.49
CA VAL A 103 3.21 -7.15 -19.75
C VAL A 103 1.80 -7.71 -19.58
N TYR A 104 1.52 -8.41 -18.48
CA TYR A 104 0.21 -8.97 -18.19
C TYR A 104 -0.89 -7.89 -18.22
N PHE A 105 -0.64 -6.71 -17.65
CA PHE A 105 -1.56 -5.58 -17.63
C PHE A 105 -1.57 -4.73 -18.92
N ASP A 106 -0.91 -5.19 -19.98
CA ASP A 106 -0.79 -4.48 -21.26
C ASP A 106 -0.14 -3.08 -21.14
N LEU A 107 0.64 -2.85 -20.07
CA LEU A 107 1.37 -1.59 -19.88
C LEU A 107 2.53 -1.51 -20.85
N ILE A 108 3.33 -2.57 -20.88
CA ILE A 108 4.49 -2.72 -21.75
C ILE A 108 4.15 -3.75 -22.81
N SER A 109 4.24 -3.33 -24.06
CA SER A 109 4.12 -4.20 -25.21
C SER A 109 5.49 -4.74 -25.59
N ASN A 110 5.66 -6.06 -25.59
CA ASN A 110 6.77 -6.72 -26.30
C ASN A 110 6.20 -7.41 -27.53
N THR A 111 5.86 -6.63 -28.56
CA THR A 111 4.95 -7.05 -29.64
C THR A 111 5.60 -7.81 -30.79
N LYS A 112 6.91 -8.09 -30.72
CA LYS A 112 7.61 -8.86 -31.76
C LYS A 112 8.29 -10.10 -31.18
N ALA A 113 8.10 -11.22 -31.88
CA ALA A 113 8.89 -12.42 -31.64
C ALA A 113 10.39 -12.07 -31.80
N ASN A 114 11.20 -12.38 -30.79
CA ASN A 114 12.65 -12.10 -30.66
C ASN A 114 13.04 -10.67 -30.22
N GLU A 115 12.13 -9.83 -29.75
CA GLU A 115 12.50 -8.52 -29.18
C GLU A 115 12.89 -8.66 -27.69
N LEU A 116 14.11 -8.21 -27.39
CA LEU A 116 14.70 -8.22 -26.04
C LEU A 116 14.01 -7.19 -25.15
N PHE A 117 13.75 -7.51 -23.88
CA PHE A 117 13.17 -6.54 -22.95
C PHE A 117 14.14 -5.40 -22.61
N ARG A 118 15.44 -5.69 -22.58
CA ARG A 118 16.56 -4.81 -22.24
C ARG A 118 16.42 -4.20 -20.85
N PRO A 119 16.46 -5.01 -19.77
CA PRO A 119 16.11 -4.56 -18.42
C PRO A 119 17.02 -3.45 -17.88
N GLU A 120 18.28 -3.43 -18.30
CA GLU A 120 19.31 -2.48 -17.85
C GLU A 120 19.39 -1.20 -18.69
N ASP A 121 18.74 -1.17 -19.86
CA ASP A 121 18.67 0.05 -20.68
C ASP A 121 17.87 1.12 -19.92
N SER A 122 18.26 2.38 -20.08
CA SER A 122 17.45 3.49 -19.56
C SER A 122 16.10 3.55 -20.28
N VAL A 123 15.01 3.70 -19.53
CA VAL A 123 13.68 3.92 -20.12
C VAL A 123 13.63 5.31 -20.75
N SER A 124 13.07 5.42 -21.95
CA SER A 124 12.89 6.71 -22.60
C SER A 124 11.66 7.46 -22.05
N ARG A 125 11.59 8.76 -22.31
CA ARG A 125 10.39 9.56 -22.01
C ARG A 125 9.17 9.06 -22.78
N ALA A 126 9.34 8.70 -24.04
CA ALA A 126 8.28 8.15 -24.87
C ALA A 126 7.73 6.82 -24.33
N GLU A 127 8.62 5.93 -23.89
CA GLU A 127 8.23 4.65 -23.29
C GLU A 127 7.47 4.87 -21.98
N SER A 128 7.97 5.76 -21.13
CA SER A 128 7.35 6.07 -19.84
C SER A 128 5.94 6.63 -20.00
N LEU A 129 5.74 7.59 -20.92
CA LEU A 129 4.42 8.16 -21.23
C LEU A 129 3.50 7.15 -21.92
N SER A 130 4.03 6.29 -22.77
CA SER A 130 3.24 5.23 -23.42
C SER A 130 2.71 4.24 -22.40
N VAL A 131 3.53 3.82 -21.43
CA VAL A 131 3.08 2.99 -20.31
C VAL A 131 1.99 3.68 -19.50
N ALA A 132 2.17 4.97 -19.19
CA ALA A 132 1.17 5.74 -18.47
C ALA A 132 -0.18 5.80 -19.20
N VAL A 133 -0.17 5.98 -20.52
CA VAL A 133 -1.39 5.98 -21.36
C VAL A 133 -1.98 4.58 -21.50
N ASN A 134 -1.14 3.55 -21.64
CA ASN A 134 -1.58 2.16 -21.76
C ASN A 134 -2.27 1.65 -20.50
N ALA A 135 -1.97 2.22 -19.33
CA ALA A 135 -2.69 1.97 -18.09
C ALA A 135 -4.16 2.42 -18.14
N LEU A 136 -4.56 3.18 -19.17
CA LEU A 136 -5.84 3.86 -19.24
C LEU A 136 -6.72 3.36 -20.40
N THR A 137 -8.03 3.47 -20.20
CA THR A 137 -9.00 3.45 -21.28
C THR A 137 -9.16 4.89 -21.79
N THR A 138 -8.77 5.14 -23.04
CA THR A 138 -8.84 6.48 -23.65
C THR A 138 -9.74 6.49 -24.88
N GLU A 139 -10.19 7.68 -25.27
CA GLU A 139 -10.75 7.87 -26.60
C GLU A 139 -9.74 7.47 -27.69
N GLN A 140 -10.27 6.94 -28.80
CA GLN A 140 -9.46 6.64 -29.98
C GLN A 140 -9.23 7.93 -30.78
N ILE A 141 -7.99 8.15 -31.20
CA ILE A 141 -7.61 9.32 -32.00
C ILE A 141 -6.81 8.87 -33.22
N SER A 142 -6.95 9.62 -34.32
CA SER A 142 -6.14 9.39 -35.51
C SER A 142 -4.72 9.93 -35.33
N PRO A 143 -3.71 9.43 -36.07
CA PRO A 143 -2.38 10.01 -36.12
C PRO A 143 -2.40 11.51 -36.47
N ALA A 144 -3.27 11.93 -37.38
CA ALA A 144 -3.44 13.32 -37.75
C ALA A 144 -3.92 14.18 -36.58
N LYS A 145 -4.88 13.68 -35.78
CA LYS A 145 -5.37 14.39 -34.60
C LYS A 145 -4.28 14.49 -33.52
N ALA A 146 -3.56 13.40 -33.29
CA ALA A 146 -2.44 13.38 -32.35
C ALA A 146 -1.36 14.40 -32.75
N LYS A 147 -0.98 14.44 -34.02
CA LYS A 147 -0.03 15.44 -34.54
C LYS A 147 -0.54 16.87 -34.37
N GLU A 148 -1.80 17.13 -34.71
CA GLU A 148 -2.43 18.46 -34.58
C GLU A 148 -2.36 19.01 -33.15
N VAL A 149 -2.64 18.17 -32.14
CA VAL A 149 -2.61 18.63 -30.73
C VAL A 149 -1.18 18.88 -30.23
N LEU A 150 -0.22 18.07 -30.68
CA LEU A 150 1.18 18.20 -30.25
C LEU A 150 1.85 19.42 -30.89
N GLU A 151 1.67 19.67 -32.18
CA GLU A 151 2.30 20.80 -32.90
C GLU A 151 1.91 22.17 -32.33
N ARG A 152 0.74 22.27 -31.69
CA ARG A 152 0.30 23.49 -31.02
C ARG A 152 1.19 23.86 -29.84
N LYS A 153 1.72 22.88 -29.10
CA LYS A 153 2.40 23.09 -27.83
C LYS A 153 3.89 22.77 -27.86
N TYR A 154 4.32 21.76 -28.60
CA TYR A 154 5.68 21.23 -28.53
C TYR A 154 6.51 21.59 -29.77
N ILE A 155 7.75 22.01 -29.56
CA ILE A 155 8.66 22.43 -30.64
C ILE A 155 9.15 21.27 -31.51
N ASP A 156 9.23 20.08 -30.92
CA ASP A 156 9.77 18.86 -31.50
C ASP A 156 8.66 17.87 -31.92
N ALA A 157 7.40 18.33 -31.97
CA ALA A 157 6.26 17.51 -32.38
C ALA A 157 6.45 16.84 -33.76
N ASN A 158 7.21 17.48 -34.66
CA ASN A 158 7.51 16.94 -36.00
C ASN A 158 8.62 15.88 -36.04
N THR A 159 9.38 15.73 -34.96
CA THR A 159 10.47 14.74 -34.84
C THR A 159 10.10 13.58 -33.91
N VAL A 160 8.85 13.53 -33.42
CA VAL A 160 8.35 12.45 -32.58
C VAL A 160 8.28 11.14 -33.39
N PRO A 161 8.76 10.01 -32.84
CA PRO A 161 8.62 8.70 -33.49
C PRO A 161 7.16 8.33 -33.77
N GLU A 162 6.90 7.71 -34.93
CA GLU A 162 5.54 7.37 -35.36
C GLU A 162 4.79 6.49 -34.35
N TRP A 163 5.48 5.52 -33.74
CA TRP A 163 4.90 4.64 -32.73
C TRP A 163 4.45 5.38 -31.46
N PHE A 164 5.09 6.50 -31.14
CA PHE A 164 4.79 7.32 -29.96
C PHE A 164 3.76 8.41 -30.24
N LEU A 165 3.48 8.71 -31.52
CA LEU A 165 2.62 9.83 -31.90
C LEU A 165 1.23 9.75 -31.24
N ILE A 166 0.55 8.60 -31.33
CA ILE A 166 -0.77 8.41 -30.73
C ILE A 166 -0.70 8.45 -29.19
N PRO A 167 0.19 7.70 -28.50
CA PRO A 167 0.34 7.81 -27.05
C PRO A 167 0.61 9.25 -26.59
N ALA A 168 1.52 9.98 -27.24
CA ALA A 168 1.80 11.37 -26.93
C ALA A 168 0.57 12.26 -27.10
N GLY A 169 -0.17 12.12 -28.21
CA GLY A 169 -1.40 12.88 -28.43
C GLY A 169 -2.47 12.61 -27.37
N LYS A 170 -2.62 11.35 -26.94
CA LYS A 170 -3.54 10.97 -25.84
C LYS A 170 -3.08 11.55 -24.50
N ALA A 171 -1.79 11.45 -24.18
CA ALA A 171 -1.21 12.03 -22.98
C ALA A 171 -1.42 13.56 -22.95
N GLU A 172 -1.30 14.24 -24.09
CA GLU A 172 -1.56 15.67 -24.21
C GLU A 172 -3.03 16.01 -23.95
N ILE A 173 -3.97 15.27 -24.54
CA ILE A 173 -5.42 15.48 -24.34
C ILE A 173 -5.80 15.29 -22.86
N LEU A 174 -5.17 14.32 -22.19
CA LEU A 174 -5.36 14.03 -20.77
C LEU A 174 -4.54 14.95 -19.85
N GLY A 175 -3.70 15.85 -20.40
CA GLY A 175 -2.84 16.73 -19.59
C GLY A 175 -1.75 16.00 -18.80
N MET A 176 -1.38 14.80 -19.22
CA MET A 176 -0.43 13.92 -18.52
C MET A 176 1.05 14.19 -18.88
N ILE A 177 1.32 14.97 -19.94
CA ILE A 177 2.70 15.24 -20.36
C ILE A 177 3.43 16.06 -19.31
N VAL A 178 4.53 15.49 -18.81
CA VAL A 178 5.41 16.15 -17.85
C VAL A 178 6.43 17.00 -18.60
N VAL A 179 6.33 18.31 -18.43
CA VAL A 179 7.29 19.29 -18.98
C VAL A 179 8.11 19.85 -17.82
N VAL A 180 9.43 19.71 -17.90
CA VAL A 180 10.35 20.32 -16.94
C VAL A 180 10.35 21.84 -17.16
N PRO A 181 10.22 22.67 -16.10
CA PRO A 181 10.28 24.12 -16.24
C PRO A 181 11.60 24.55 -16.92
N SER A 182 11.50 25.15 -18.10
CA SER A 182 12.65 25.66 -18.86
C SER A 182 12.34 27.03 -19.49
N ALA A 183 13.38 27.76 -19.90
CA ALA A 183 13.24 29.07 -20.52
C ALA A 183 12.74 29.01 -21.99
N GLN A 184 12.70 27.82 -22.58
CA GLN A 184 12.29 27.58 -23.96
C GLN A 184 10.86 27.01 -24.03
N LYS A 185 10.25 27.09 -25.22
CA LYS A 185 8.97 26.43 -25.49
C LYS A 185 9.14 24.92 -25.24
N ALA A 186 8.11 24.31 -24.63
CA ALA A 186 8.12 22.91 -24.21
C ALA A 186 8.52 21.96 -25.34
N ALA A 187 9.27 20.91 -25.00
CA ALA A 187 9.65 19.81 -25.89
C ALA A 187 9.22 18.47 -25.28
N LEU A 188 8.91 17.50 -26.11
CA LEU A 188 8.56 16.14 -25.70
C LEU A 188 9.81 15.34 -25.35
N GLU A 189 10.87 15.51 -26.13
CA GLU A 189 12.17 14.85 -26.01
C GLU A 189 12.00 13.32 -25.94
N ALA A 190 11.29 12.77 -26.92
CA ALA A 190 10.77 11.40 -26.92
C ALA A 190 11.85 10.33 -26.64
N ASP A 191 13.00 10.41 -27.32
CA ASP A 191 13.99 9.33 -27.36
C ASP A 191 15.03 9.39 -26.23
N ARG A 192 15.13 10.51 -25.50
CA ARG A 192 16.14 10.60 -24.44
C ARG A 192 15.72 9.80 -23.21
N PRO A 193 16.69 9.34 -22.40
CA PRO A 193 16.41 8.77 -21.08
C PRO A 193 15.55 9.69 -20.22
N ALA A 194 14.57 9.11 -19.53
CA ALA A 194 13.77 9.80 -18.52
C ALA A 194 14.53 9.84 -17.18
N THR A 195 14.50 11.00 -16.52
CA THR A 195 15.07 11.12 -15.18
C THR A 195 14.13 10.54 -14.13
N ARG A 196 14.65 10.21 -12.93
CA ARG A 196 13.84 9.72 -11.79
C ARG A 196 12.72 10.69 -11.41
N ALA A 197 12.96 12.00 -11.48
CA ALA A 197 11.93 13.00 -11.22
C ALA A 197 10.82 12.99 -12.29
N GLU A 198 11.18 12.83 -13.56
CA GLU A 198 10.21 12.71 -14.65
C GLU A 198 9.38 11.44 -14.53
N VAL A 199 10.03 10.32 -14.26
CA VAL A 199 9.35 9.05 -14.00
C VAL A 199 8.39 9.19 -12.82
N ALA A 200 8.81 9.80 -11.70
CA ALA A 200 7.93 10.02 -10.55
C ALA A 200 6.69 10.85 -10.93
N ALA A 201 6.86 11.95 -11.67
CA ALA A 201 5.74 12.76 -12.10
C ALA A 201 4.80 12.04 -13.10
N ILE A 202 5.36 11.28 -14.04
CA ILE A 202 4.58 10.48 -15.01
C ILE A 202 3.78 9.39 -14.28
N LEU A 203 4.41 8.67 -13.36
CA LEU A 203 3.75 7.62 -12.56
C LEU A 203 2.68 8.19 -11.64
N PHE A 204 2.89 9.38 -11.09
CA PHE A 204 1.86 10.07 -10.32
C PHE A 204 0.63 10.37 -11.19
N ASN A 205 0.82 10.97 -12.38
CA ASN A 205 -0.27 11.24 -13.31
C ASN A 205 -0.99 9.95 -13.75
N MET A 206 -0.23 8.90 -14.05
CA MET A 206 -0.77 7.57 -14.38
C MET A 206 -1.64 7.03 -13.24
N MET A 207 -1.15 7.06 -12.01
CA MET A 207 -1.87 6.58 -10.83
C MET A 207 -3.17 7.35 -10.61
N GLU A 208 -3.18 8.67 -10.78
CA GLU A 208 -4.40 9.48 -10.62
C GLU A 208 -5.44 9.18 -11.71
N GLU A 209 -5.02 9.10 -12.98
CA GLU A 209 -5.92 8.82 -14.10
C GLU A 209 -6.43 7.37 -14.09
N ALA A 210 -5.59 6.40 -13.70
CA ALA A 210 -5.96 4.99 -13.63
C ALA A 210 -7.02 4.70 -12.55
N LYS A 211 -7.20 5.59 -11.56
CA LYS A 211 -8.34 5.49 -10.63
C LYS A 211 -9.67 5.80 -11.30
N LEU A 212 -9.66 6.60 -12.35
CA LEU A 212 -10.85 7.07 -13.05
C LEU A 212 -11.17 6.18 -14.25
N ASN A 213 -10.17 5.92 -15.09
CA ASN A 213 -10.34 5.24 -16.37
C ASN A 213 -9.25 4.18 -16.59
N PRO A 214 -9.13 3.14 -15.75
CA PRO A 214 -8.13 2.10 -15.96
C PRO A 214 -8.38 1.33 -17.27
N ASN A 215 -7.34 0.73 -17.84
CA ASN A 215 -7.50 -0.22 -18.94
C ASN A 215 -8.29 -1.46 -18.49
N ALA A 216 -8.74 -2.30 -19.43
CA ALA A 216 -9.65 -3.41 -19.11
C ALA A 216 -9.11 -4.39 -18.04
N LYS A 217 -7.83 -4.76 -18.11
CA LYS A 217 -7.22 -5.71 -17.16
C LYS A 217 -7.01 -5.08 -15.79
N LEU A 218 -6.59 -3.81 -15.75
CA LEU A 218 -6.51 -3.04 -14.52
C LEU A 218 -7.90 -2.83 -13.91
N ALA A 219 -8.92 -2.53 -14.71
CA ALA A 219 -10.30 -2.37 -14.24
C ALA A 219 -10.82 -3.64 -13.54
N GLU A 220 -10.49 -4.81 -14.08
CA GLU A 220 -10.81 -6.09 -13.46
C GLU A 220 -10.05 -6.29 -12.14
N ALA A 221 -8.73 -6.06 -12.13
CA ALA A 221 -7.90 -6.24 -10.94
C ALA A 221 -8.19 -5.21 -9.84
N MET A 222 -8.54 -3.99 -10.22
CA MET A 222 -8.89 -2.88 -9.33
C MET A 222 -10.37 -2.89 -8.96
N ARG A 223 -11.13 -3.93 -9.31
CA ARG A 223 -12.55 -4.00 -8.96
C ARG A 223 -12.71 -4.21 -7.46
N LYS A 224 -13.52 -3.36 -6.82
CA LYS A 224 -13.89 -3.52 -5.41
C LYS A 224 -14.51 -4.90 -5.20
N LYS A 225 -13.93 -5.68 -4.29
CA LYS A 225 -14.40 -7.03 -4.02
C LYS A 225 -15.62 -6.98 -3.11
N THR A 226 -16.68 -7.71 -3.47
CA THR A 226 -17.90 -7.82 -2.66
C THR A 226 -18.02 -9.20 -2.04
N GLY A 227 -18.74 -9.29 -0.92
CA GLY A 227 -18.99 -10.56 -0.24
C GLY A 227 -19.94 -10.42 0.94
N GLU A 228 -20.28 -11.56 1.52
CA GLU A 228 -21.06 -11.62 2.76
C GLU A 228 -20.16 -11.63 4.00
N GLY A 229 -20.70 -11.16 5.13
CA GLY A 229 -19.98 -11.12 6.39
C GLY A 229 -20.59 -10.17 7.43
N PHE A 230 -19.80 -9.81 8.43
CA PHE A 230 -20.14 -8.84 9.47
C PHE A 230 -20.24 -7.44 8.86
N VAL A 231 -21.44 -6.86 8.90
CA VAL A 231 -21.68 -5.50 8.39
C VAL A 231 -21.14 -4.48 9.39
N VAL A 232 -20.18 -3.68 8.93
CA VAL A 232 -19.64 -2.53 9.66
C VAL A 232 -20.50 -1.33 9.32
N GLU A 233 -21.58 -1.14 10.08
CA GLU A 233 -22.64 -0.15 9.79
C GLU A 233 -22.15 1.29 9.58
N ASN A 234 -21.08 1.67 10.29
CA ASN A 234 -20.51 3.01 10.21
C ASN A 234 -19.32 3.13 9.22
N ALA A 235 -19.03 2.07 8.45
CA ALA A 235 -18.00 2.15 7.43
C ALA A 235 -18.43 3.06 6.28
N THR A 236 -17.49 3.84 5.75
CA THR A 236 -17.72 4.73 4.62
C THR A 236 -16.81 4.35 3.46
N VAL A 237 -17.23 4.65 2.22
CA VAL A 237 -16.42 4.40 1.03
C VAL A 237 -16.20 5.71 0.28
N GLN A 238 -14.96 6.05 0.02
CA GLN A 238 -14.56 7.19 -0.81
C GLN A 238 -13.56 6.72 -1.88
N GLY A 239 -13.94 6.78 -3.14
CA GLY A 239 -13.12 6.22 -4.23
C GLY A 239 -12.90 4.72 -4.03
N SER A 240 -11.65 4.26 -4.06
CA SER A 240 -11.25 2.87 -3.74
C SER A 240 -11.17 2.59 -2.23
N VAL A 241 -11.22 3.61 -1.37
CA VAL A 241 -10.89 3.47 0.05
C VAL A 241 -12.14 3.29 0.90
N GLY A 242 -12.22 2.15 1.59
CA GLY A 242 -13.16 1.91 2.68
C GLY A 242 -12.55 2.36 4.01
N THR A 243 -13.30 3.10 4.82
CA THR A 243 -12.87 3.56 6.14
C THR A 243 -13.73 2.94 7.22
N ILE A 244 -13.11 2.26 8.18
CA ILE A 244 -13.74 1.85 9.44
C ILE A 244 -13.43 2.93 10.49
N PRO A 245 -14.42 3.64 11.04
CA PRO A 245 -14.17 4.69 12.02
C PRO A 245 -13.52 4.20 13.31
N ALA A 246 -12.82 5.10 14.00
CA ALA A 246 -12.40 4.85 15.38
C ALA A 246 -13.61 4.59 16.28
N GLY A 247 -13.44 3.74 17.30
CA GLY A 247 -14.51 3.33 18.21
C GLY A 247 -15.36 2.17 17.71
N THR A 248 -15.26 1.78 16.43
CA THR A 248 -15.95 0.60 15.90
C THR A 248 -15.55 -0.66 16.66
N ILE A 249 -16.52 -1.52 16.93
CA ILE A 249 -16.33 -2.78 17.62
C ILE A 249 -16.35 -3.92 16.60
N LEU A 250 -15.25 -4.66 16.50
CA LEU A 250 -15.06 -5.76 15.55
C LEU A 250 -14.85 -7.10 16.29
N PRO A 251 -15.61 -8.15 15.97
CA PRO A 251 -15.50 -9.44 16.63
C PRO A 251 -14.34 -10.27 16.07
N VAL A 252 -13.35 -10.63 16.88
CA VAL A 252 -12.20 -11.44 16.49
C VAL A 252 -12.25 -12.81 17.15
N ARG A 253 -11.70 -13.84 16.49
CA ARG A 253 -11.61 -15.19 17.04
C ARG A 253 -10.20 -15.45 17.56
N MET A 254 -10.07 -15.78 18.83
CA MET A 254 -8.78 -16.02 19.48
C MET A 254 -8.18 -17.35 19.00
N ASN A 255 -6.89 -17.36 18.66
CA ASN A 255 -6.16 -18.61 18.39
C ASN A 255 -5.56 -19.17 19.69
N SER A 256 -5.24 -18.30 20.65
CA SER A 256 -4.65 -18.65 21.94
C SER A 256 -5.63 -18.44 23.10
N TYR A 257 -5.59 -19.33 24.10
CA TYR A 257 -6.29 -19.13 25.37
C TYR A 257 -5.71 -17.93 26.12
N ILE A 258 -6.56 -17.04 26.63
CA ILE A 258 -6.17 -15.92 27.49
C ILE A 258 -7.03 -15.86 28.74
N SER A 259 -6.44 -15.50 29.89
CA SER A 259 -7.13 -15.47 31.17
C SER A 259 -6.58 -14.44 32.12
N SER A 260 -7.49 -13.80 32.84
CA SER A 260 -7.18 -12.86 33.94
C SER A 260 -6.41 -13.50 35.09
N GLN A 261 -6.35 -14.83 35.15
CA GLN A 261 -5.77 -15.58 36.26
C GLN A 261 -4.40 -16.19 35.96
N THR A 262 -4.19 -16.61 34.71
CA THR A 262 -2.99 -17.36 34.32
C THR A 262 -2.13 -16.65 33.28
N SER A 263 -2.68 -15.65 32.56
CA SER A 263 -1.90 -14.86 31.63
C SER A 263 -1.12 -13.76 32.35
N GLU A 264 0.00 -13.37 31.79
CA GLU A 264 0.83 -12.27 32.28
C GLU A 264 0.59 -11.00 31.47
N GLY A 265 0.73 -9.83 32.12
CA GLY A 265 0.78 -8.56 31.41
C GLY A 265 2.02 -8.52 30.50
N GLY A 266 1.84 -8.09 29.26
CA GLY A 266 2.85 -8.12 28.20
C GLY A 266 2.87 -9.41 27.38
N ALA A 267 2.14 -10.46 27.77
CA ALA A 267 2.09 -11.70 26.99
C ALA A 267 1.48 -11.46 25.61
N MET A 268 2.05 -12.12 24.59
CA MET A 268 1.56 -12.07 23.23
C MET A 268 0.31 -12.92 23.06
N TYR A 269 -0.63 -12.47 22.23
CA TYR A 269 -1.76 -13.27 21.77
C TYR A 269 -1.86 -13.22 20.25
N THR A 270 -2.52 -14.24 19.68
CA THR A 270 -2.89 -14.27 18.27
C THR A 270 -4.38 -14.52 18.13
N ALA A 271 -4.96 -13.92 17.09
CA ALA A 271 -6.36 -14.03 16.73
C ALA A 271 -6.52 -13.97 15.21
N ARG A 272 -7.73 -14.19 14.74
CA ARG A 272 -8.11 -14.10 13.33
C ARG A 272 -9.47 -13.45 13.16
N VAL A 273 -9.71 -12.88 11.99
CA VAL A 273 -11.02 -12.38 11.60
C VAL A 273 -11.95 -13.59 11.32
N PRO A 274 -13.10 -13.73 12.01
CA PRO A 274 -13.93 -14.94 11.96
C PRO A 274 -14.81 -15.06 10.72
N GLN A 275 -15.06 -13.94 10.04
CA GLN A 275 -15.83 -13.80 8.80
C GLN A 275 -15.49 -12.44 8.19
N ASN A 276 -15.73 -12.24 6.88
CA ASN A 276 -15.43 -10.95 6.26
C ASN A 276 -16.07 -9.78 7.03
N TYR A 277 -15.36 -8.68 7.16
CA TYR A 277 -15.95 -7.41 7.54
C TYR A 277 -16.30 -6.68 6.26
N VAL A 278 -17.55 -6.22 6.15
CA VAL A 278 -18.08 -5.63 4.92
C VAL A 278 -18.76 -4.29 5.20
N THR A 279 -18.78 -3.41 4.20
CA THR A 279 -19.58 -2.18 4.25
C THR A 279 -21.07 -2.52 4.16
N PRO A 280 -21.98 -1.55 4.43
CA PRO A 280 -23.41 -1.73 4.16
C PRO A 280 -23.71 -2.15 2.70
N GLU A 281 -22.91 -1.67 1.74
CA GLU A 281 -22.97 -2.02 0.32
C GLU A 281 -22.25 -3.33 -0.03
N LYS A 282 -21.84 -4.11 0.98
CA LYS A 282 -21.18 -5.42 0.84
C LYS A 282 -19.77 -5.39 0.25
N PHE A 283 -19.09 -4.25 0.21
CA PHE A 283 -17.67 -4.22 -0.12
C PHE A 283 -16.84 -4.82 1.01
N ILE A 284 -15.90 -5.71 0.68
CA ILE A 284 -15.06 -6.37 1.67
C ILE A 284 -13.99 -5.40 2.18
N LEU A 285 -14.01 -5.11 3.48
CA LEU A 285 -13.03 -4.28 4.19
C LEU A 285 -11.88 -5.14 4.72
N ILE A 286 -12.19 -6.23 5.42
CA ILE A 286 -11.17 -7.16 5.94
C ILE A 286 -11.68 -8.57 5.68
N ARG A 287 -10.82 -9.44 5.16
CA ARG A 287 -11.19 -10.81 4.80
C ARG A 287 -11.22 -11.73 6.01
N GLU A 288 -12.09 -12.74 5.93
CA GLU A 288 -12.05 -13.87 6.84
C GLU A 288 -10.63 -14.49 6.90
N GLY A 289 -10.20 -14.90 8.09
CA GLY A 289 -8.89 -15.50 8.29
C GLY A 289 -7.74 -14.50 8.44
N ALA A 290 -7.94 -13.20 8.17
CA ALA A 290 -6.92 -12.18 8.38
C ALA A 290 -6.38 -12.24 9.82
N GLY A 291 -5.05 -12.34 9.93
CA GLY A 291 -4.35 -12.57 11.20
C GLY A 291 -4.26 -11.31 12.03
N LEU A 292 -4.37 -11.45 13.34
CA LEU A 292 -4.25 -10.36 14.30
C LEU A 292 -3.28 -10.79 15.40
N SER A 293 -2.37 -9.90 15.79
CA SER A 293 -1.45 -10.17 16.88
C SER A 293 -1.12 -8.94 17.70
N GLY A 294 -0.98 -9.14 19.00
CA GLY A 294 -0.73 -8.07 19.93
C GLY A 294 -0.40 -8.57 21.33
N GLN A 295 -0.52 -7.66 22.30
CA GLN A 295 -0.11 -7.88 23.69
C GLN A 295 -1.29 -7.70 24.65
N LEU A 296 -1.25 -8.43 25.76
CA LEU A 296 -2.11 -8.17 26.91
C LEU A 296 -1.57 -6.96 27.68
N LEU A 297 -2.26 -5.82 27.62
CA LEU A 297 -1.81 -4.60 28.29
C LEU A 297 -2.02 -4.63 29.81
N ASP A 298 -3.20 -5.08 30.23
CA ASP A 298 -3.57 -5.11 31.64
C ASP A 298 -4.24 -6.45 31.95
N VAL A 299 -3.58 -7.23 32.81
CA VAL A 299 -4.06 -8.53 33.28
C VAL A 299 -4.12 -8.48 34.79
N ARG A 300 -5.34 -8.50 35.34
CA ARG A 300 -5.54 -8.48 36.79
C ARG A 300 -6.41 -9.65 37.20
N ALA A 301 -5.87 -10.48 38.09
CA ALA A 301 -6.64 -11.52 38.73
C ALA A 301 -7.82 -10.94 39.51
N GLY A 302 -8.98 -11.57 39.34
CA GLY A 302 -10.14 -11.39 40.20
C GLY A 302 -9.81 -11.91 41.61
N LYS A 303 -10.13 -11.12 42.63
CA LYS A 303 -9.97 -11.44 44.04
C LYS A 303 -11.33 -11.31 44.73
N TYR A 304 -11.77 -12.38 45.39
CA TYR A 304 -13.05 -12.42 46.11
C TYR A 304 -13.24 -11.18 46.99
N PHE A 305 -14.41 -10.56 46.87
CA PHE A 305 -14.85 -9.35 47.56
C PHE A 305 -14.03 -8.07 47.29
N VAL A 306 -12.90 -8.15 46.58
CA VAL A 306 -12.03 -7.00 46.28
C VAL A 306 -12.28 -6.47 44.87
N ARG A 307 -12.08 -7.31 43.84
CA ARG A 307 -12.14 -6.89 42.43
C ARG A 307 -12.43 -8.05 41.49
N ASN A 308 -13.08 -7.76 40.38
CA ASN A 308 -13.21 -8.71 39.27
C ASN A 308 -11.93 -8.76 38.44
N GLY A 309 -11.78 -9.84 37.67
CA GLY A 309 -10.71 -9.95 36.70
C GLY A 309 -10.81 -8.87 35.62
N VAL A 310 -9.65 -8.44 35.12
CA VAL A 310 -9.51 -7.48 34.02
C VAL A 310 -8.60 -8.09 32.95
N LEU A 311 -9.02 -7.98 31.69
CA LEU A 311 -8.24 -8.32 30.51
C LEU A 311 -8.39 -7.18 29.50
N VAL A 312 -7.30 -6.46 29.26
CA VAL A 312 -7.21 -5.46 28.20
C VAL A 312 -6.19 -5.94 27.18
N LEU A 313 -6.63 -6.06 25.93
CA LEU A 313 -5.77 -6.41 24.81
C LEU A 313 -5.41 -5.14 24.06
N LYS A 314 -4.17 -5.05 23.58
CA LYS A 314 -3.76 -4.14 22.50
C LYS A 314 -3.43 -4.99 21.30
N ASN A 315 -4.18 -4.83 20.23
CA ASN A 315 -3.73 -5.31 18.94
C ASN A 315 -2.70 -4.30 18.42
N SER A 316 -1.62 -4.81 17.83
CA SER A 316 -0.56 -3.98 17.26
C SER A 316 -0.34 -4.29 15.78
N LEU A 317 -0.73 -5.48 15.33
CA LEU A 317 -0.48 -5.94 13.96
C LEU A 317 -1.75 -6.58 13.37
N ILE A 318 -1.93 -6.37 12.08
CA ILE A 318 -2.86 -7.12 11.24
C ILE A 318 -2.12 -7.63 10.01
N THR A 319 -2.32 -8.90 9.69
CA THR A 319 -1.77 -9.54 8.50
C THR A 319 -2.92 -9.87 7.55
N THR A 320 -2.92 -9.23 6.37
CA THR A 320 -3.95 -9.45 5.34
C THR A 320 -3.60 -10.67 4.47
N GLU A 321 -4.52 -11.11 3.60
CA GLU A 321 -4.28 -12.22 2.67
C GLU A 321 -3.13 -11.96 1.66
N ASN A 322 -2.72 -10.71 1.49
CA ASN A 322 -1.60 -10.37 0.60
C ASN A 322 -0.25 -10.32 1.35
N ASP A 323 -0.17 -10.96 2.51
CA ASP A 323 0.99 -10.94 3.41
C ASP A 323 1.41 -9.53 3.89
N GLN A 324 0.57 -8.51 3.69
CA GLN A 324 0.79 -7.19 4.25
C GLN A 324 0.62 -7.27 5.76
N THR A 325 1.70 -7.03 6.49
CA THR A 325 1.66 -6.82 7.94
C THR A 325 1.77 -5.33 8.21
N THR A 326 0.73 -4.74 8.78
CA THR A 326 0.71 -3.31 9.11
C THR A 326 0.45 -3.09 10.59
N THR A 327 0.99 -1.98 11.11
CA THR A 327 0.73 -1.58 12.48
C THR A 327 -0.67 -1.02 12.62
N PHE A 328 -1.36 -1.45 13.67
CA PHE A 328 -2.74 -1.08 13.88
C PHE A 328 -3.05 -1.05 15.37
N ASN A 329 -3.63 0.06 15.84
CA ASN A 329 -3.97 0.25 17.23
C ASN A 329 -5.46 -0.04 17.48
N ALA A 330 -5.74 -1.18 18.10
CA ALA A 330 -7.05 -1.47 18.67
C ALA A 330 -6.91 -1.97 20.09
N THR A 331 -7.94 -1.70 20.90
CA THR A 331 -8.02 -2.23 22.26
C THR A 331 -9.29 -3.00 22.47
N ALA A 332 -9.21 -4.12 23.16
CA ALA A 332 -10.38 -4.89 23.55
C ALA A 332 -10.46 -4.97 25.07
N GLU A 333 -11.62 -4.67 25.63
CA GLU A 333 -11.94 -5.02 27.02
C GLU A 333 -12.83 -6.27 26.98
N ILE A 334 -12.34 -7.39 27.52
CA ILE A 334 -13.13 -8.62 27.52
C ILE A 334 -14.25 -8.51 28.56
N LYS A 335 -15.50 -8.52 28.10
CA LYS A 335 -16.70 -8.58 28.95
C LYS A 335 -17.47 -9.85 28.63
N LYS A 336 -17.76 -10.66 29.65
CA LYS A 336 -18.72 -11.76 29.53
C LYS A 336 -20.13 -11.19 29.41
N ASP A 337 -20.86 -11.60 28.38
CA ASP A 337 -22.29 -11.30 28.27
C ASP A 337 -23.06 -12.00 29.40
N ARG A 338 -24.02 -11.28 29.98
CA ARG A 338 -24.69 -11.70 31.22
C ARG A 338 -26.13 -11.26 31.28
N ASN A 339 -26.95 -12.16 31.78
CA ASN A 339 -28.28 -11.83 32.27
C ASN A 339 -28.21 -10.89 33.48
N TRP A 340 -29.36 -10.28 33.80
CA TRP A 340 -29.48 -9.28 34.85
C TRP A 340 -29.03 -9.79 36.23
N PHE A 341 -29.35 -11.06 36.55
CA PHE A 341 -28.96 -11.70 37.80
C PHE A 341 -27.44 -11.81 37.93
N MET A 342 -26.74 -12.27 36.89
CA MET A 342 -25.28 -12.40 36.92
C MET A 342 -24.57 -11.03 36.91
N LYS A 343 -25.20 -9.98 36.38
CA LYS A 343 -24.72 -8.59 36.54
C LYS A 343 -24.82 -8.14 38.01
N PHE A 344 -25.94 -8.44 38.69
CA PHE A 344 -26.10 -8.19 40.12
C PHE A 344 -25.07 -8.98 40.95
N VAL A 345 -24.91 -10.28 40.69
CA VAL A 345 -23.93 -11.13 41.39
C VAL A 345 -22.50 -10.59 41.21
N ARG A 346 -22.12 -10.17 40.00
CA ARG A 346 -20.80 -9.56 39.75
C ARG A 346 -20.56 -8.29 40.57
N TRP A 347 -21.61 -7.50 40.73
CA TRP A 347 -21.57 -6.25 41.49
C TRP A 347 -21.47 -6.53 43.00
N ALA A 348 -22.29 -7.44 43.51
CA ALA A 348 -22.37 -7.77 44.94
C ALA A 348 -21.19 -8.64 45.43
N PHE A 349 -20.77 -9.64 44.65
CA PHE A 349 -19.80 -10.68 45.04
C PHE A 349 -18.57 -10.66 44.13
N LYS A 350 -17.92 -9.49 44.01
CA LYS A 350 -16.68 -9.29 43.24
C LYS A 350 -15.71 -10.48 43.39
N GLY A 351 -14.93 -10.78 42.35
CA GLY A 351 -13.93 -11.86 42.39
C GLY A 351 -13.92 -12.77 41.17
N GLU A 352 -14.75 -12.46 40.19
CA GLU A 352 -14.93 -13.30 39.03
C GLU A 352 -13.71 -13.33 38.11
N LYS A 353 -13.47 -14.51 37.52
CA LYS A 353 -12.43 -14.78 36.54
C LYS A 353 -12.93 -14.48 35.12
N LEU A 354 -12.16 -13.70 34.37
CA LEU A 354 -12.31 -13.52 32.93
C LEU A 354 -11.34 -14.45 32.19
N GLU A 355 -11.85 -15.11 31.17
CA GLU A 355 -11.07 -15.94 30.26
C GLU A 355 -11.75 -15.96 28.89
N VAL A 356 -10.95 -16.17 27.85
CA VAL A 356 -11.42 -16.43 26.48
C VAL A 356 -10.72 -17.70 26.02
N PRO A 357 -11.47 -18.78 25.70
CA PRO A 357 -10.88 -20.00 25.20
C PRO A 357 -10.26 -19.78 23.82
N ALA A 358 -9.39 -20.71 23.39
CA ALA A 358 -9.07 -20.83 21.97
C ALA A 358 -10.36 -21.02 21.18
N GLU A 359 -10.46 -20.40 20.01
CA GLU A 359 -11.67 -20.26 19.19
C GLU A 359 -12.80 -19.40 19.80
N GLY A 360 -12.59 -18.84 21.00
CA GLY A 360 -13.52 -17.88 21.61
C GLY A 360 -13.51 -16.52 20.90
N THR A 361 -14.63 -15.81 21.00
CA THR A 361 -14.77 -14.46 20.40
C THR A 361 -14.38 -13.37 21.39
N ALA A 362 -13.58 -12.42 20.94
CA ALA A 362 -13.29 -11.17 21.63
C ALA A 362 -13.76 -9.98 20.78
N ASN A 363 -14.32 -8.95 21.40
CA ASN A 363 -14.79 -7.75 20.69
C ASN A 363 -13.74 -6.64 20.80
N MET A 364 -13.07 -6.32 19.70
CA MET A 364 -12.04 -5.28 19.67
C MET A 364 -12.62 -3.93 19.30
N ARG A 365 -12.28 -2.89 20.07
CA ARG A 365 -12.59 -1.51 19.75
C ARG A 365 -11.42 -0.85 19.05
N LEU A 366 -11.66 -0.26 17.89
CA LEU A 366 -10.65 0.52 17.17
C LEU A 366 -10.28 1.79 17.95
N LEU A 367 -8.99 2.08 18.08
CA LEU A 367 -8.55 3.36 18.68
C LEU A 367 -8.38 4.46 17.62
N GLN A 368 -8.05 4.06 16.40
CA GLN A 368 -7.86 4.93 15.25
C GLN A 368 -8.70 4.40 14.08
N PRO A 369 -9.08 5.26 13.12
CA PRO A 369 -9.79 4.80 11.93
C PRO A 369 -8.89 3.83 11.14
N LEU A 370 -9.49 2.81 10.51
CA LEU A 370 -8.79 1.92 9.60
C LEU A 370 -9.17 2.28 8.17
N LYS A 371 -8.20 2.65 7.35
CA LYS A 371 -8.43 2.90 5.91
C LYS A 371 -7.91 1.72 5.13
N ILE A 372 -8.77 1.13 4.30
CA ILE A 372 -8.46 -0.04 3.49
C ILE A 372 -8.78 0.25 2.04
N ASP A 373 -7.86 -0.04 1.14
CA ASP A 373 -8.13 -0.07 -0.28
C ASP A 373 -8.96 -1.32 -0.63
N LEU A 374 -10.19 -1.12 -1.11
CA LEU A 374 -11.16 -2.18 -1.41
C LEU A 374 -10.82 -2.99 -2.65
N THR A 375 -9.80 -2.59 -3.40
CA THR A 375 -9.41 -3.19 -4.68
C THR A 375 -8.37 -4.27 -4.48
N ASN A 376 -7.29 -3.93 -3.75
CA ASN A 376 -6.23 -4.87 -3.41
C ASN A 376 -6.32 -5.38 -1.97
N GLY A 377 -7.03 -4.71 -1.04
CA GLY A 377 -7.16 -5.11 0.37
C GLY A 377 -6.06 -4.55 1.28
N TRP A 378 -5.27 -3.58 0.80
CA TRP A 378 -4.21 -2.96 1.57
C TRP A 378 -4.74 -2.00 2.61
N ILE A 379 -4.13 -2.02 3.78
CA ILE A 379 -4.44 -1.10 4.87
C ILE A 379 -3.42 0.04 4.83
N TYR A 380 -3.89 1.29 4.84
CA TYR A 380 -3.03 2.46 4.94
C TYR A 380 -2.68 2.71 6.41
N GLU A 381 -1.39 2.91 6.68
CA GLU A 381 -0.92 3.37 7.99
C GLU A 381 -1.39 4.81 8.24
N ASN A 382 -1.78 5.09 9.49
CA ASN A 382 -2.23 6.43 9.89
C ASN A 382 -1.07 7.31 10.34
#